data_AF-A0A2E0WN18-F1
#
_entry.id   AF-A0A2E0WN18-F1
#
_cell.length_a   1.000
_cell.length_b   1.000
_cell.length_c   1.000
_cell.angle_alpha   90.00
_cell.angle_beta   90.00
_cell.angle_gamma   90.00
#
_symmetry.space_group_name_H-M   'P 1'
#
loop_
_entity.id
_entity.type
_entity.pdbx_description
1 polymer ?
#
loop_
_entity_poly.entity_id
_entity_poly.type
_entity_poly.pdbx_seq_one_letter_code
_entity_poly.pdbx_strand_id
1 'polypeptide(L)'
;MCVLALVRHGDDPQPIIAEGQWAGSILKTPQGENGFGYDPIFWVDELQQSAAELDPKLKNTLSHRGNACRHLIERLQAEQAQA
;
A
#
# COMPACT_ATOMS: atom_id res chain seq x y z
N MET A 1 5.94 2.72 -2.56
CA MET A 1 6.20 1.28 -2.77
C MET A 1 6.05 0.55 -1.45
N CYS A 2 5.42 -0.63 -1.42
CA CYS A 2 5.38 -1.56 -0.29
C CYS A 2 5.56 -2.98 -0.83
N VAL A 3 6.36 -3.79 -0.15
CA VAL A 3 6.49 -5.22 -0.40
C VAL A 3 6.15 -5.95 0.88
N LEU A 4 5.26 -6.92 0.80
CA LEU A 4 4.90 -7.84 1.89
C LEU A 4 5.44 -9.22 1.55
N ALA A 5 6.04 -9.87 2.53
CA ALA A 5 6.46 -11.26 2.45
C ALA A 5 5.71 -12.06 3.53
N LEU A 6 4.96 -13.07 3.12
CA LEU A 6 4.35 -14.03 4.02
C LEU A 6 5.17 -15.33 4.00
N VAL A 7 5.73 -15.65 5.16
CA VAL A 7 6.60 -16.79 5.41
C VAL A 7 5.84 -17.77 6.31
N ARG A 8 5.63 -19.02 5.87
CA ARG A 8 4.82 -20.00 6.61
C ARG A 8 5.55 -20.59 7.81
N HIS A 9 6.87 -20.77 7.69
CA HIS A 9 7.77 -21.26 8.73
C HIS A 9 9.21 -20.77 8.45
N GLY A 10 10.12 -20.92 9.42
CA GLY A 10 11.48 -20.35 9.35
C GLY A 10 12.26 -20.71 8.08
N ASP A 11 12.08 -21.94 7.58
CA ASP A 11 12.76 -22.45 6.37
C ASP A 11 11.88 -22.46 5.11
N ASP A 12 10.85 -21.61 5.02
CA ASP A 12 9.95 -21.56 3.84
C ASP A 12 10.75 -21.21 2.58
N PRO A 13 10.92 -22.15 1.61
CA PRO A 13 11.72 -21.91 0.42
C PRO A 13 11.01 -21.03 -0.59
N GLN A 14 9.70 -20.80 -0.43
CA GLN A 14 8.86 -20.07 -1.38
C GLN A 14 7.83 -19.21 -0.63
N PRO A 15 8.26 -18.10 -0.01
CA PRO A 15 7.36 -17.16 0.62
C PRO A 15 6.47 -16.49 -0.43
N ILE A 16 5.25 -16.11 -0.02
CA ILE A 16 4.37 -15.32 -0.88
C ILE A 16 4.84 -13.87 -0.83
N ILE A 17 5.23 -13.34 -1.98
CA ILE A 17 5.59 -11.93 -2.13
C ILE A 17 4.44 -11.18 -2.80
N ALA A 18 4.04 -10.07 -2.18
CA ALA A 18 3.03 -9.17 -2.70
C ALA A 18 3.55 -7.73 -2.71
N GLU A 19 3.49 -7.09 -3.87
CA GLU A 19 3.99 -5.74 -4.06
C GLU A 19 2.84 -4.77 -4.32
N GLY A 20 2.95 -3.57 -3.77
CA GLY A 20 1.98 -2.51 -3.96
C GLY A 20 2.69 -1.20 -4.27
N GLN A 21 2.22 -0.54 -5.32
CA GLN A 21 2.70 0.76 -5.73
C GLN A 21 1.57 1.78 -5.64
N TRP A 22 1.95 3.04 -5.49
CA TRP A 22 1.04 4.16 -5.55
C TRP A 22 1.79 5.30 -6.21
N ALA A 23 1.34 5.67 -7.40
CA ALA A 23 1.91 6.76 -8.17
C ALA A 23 1.38 8.09 -7.63
N GLY A 24 2.20 9.12 -7.78
CA GLY A 24 1.90 10.47 -7.33
C GLY A 24 3.07 11.40 -7.66
N SER A 25 2.94 12.65 -7.25
CA SER A 25 3.97 13.68 -7.43
C SER A 25 4.32 14.34 -6.09
N ILE A 26 5.38 15.15 -6.08
CA ILE A 26 5.86 15.80 -4.84
C ILE A 26 5.51 17.28 -4.86
N LEU A 27 4.75 17.71 -3.85
CA LEU A 27 4.44 19.13 -3.64
C LEU A 27 5.66 19.89 -3.13
N LYS A 28 5.70 21.20 -3.45
CA LYS A 28 6.73 22.12 -2.92
C LYS A 28 6.48 22.54 -1.47
N THR A 29 5.25 22.41 -0.98
CA THR A 29 4.84 22.82 0.37
C THR A 29 3.89 21.76 0.92
N PRO A 30 4.04 21.35 2.20
CA PRO A 30 3.18 20.34 2.81
C PRO A 30 1.73 20.81 2.92
N GLN A 31 0.79 19.88 2.76
CA GLN A 31 -0.66 20.07 2.92
C GLN A 31 -1.22 18.91 3.75
N GLY A 32 -2.24 19.16 4.56
CA GLY A 32 -2.85 18.14 5.43
C GLY A 32 -2.09 17.81 6.71
N GLU A 33 -2.79 17.14 7.62
CA GLU A 33 -2.30 16.81 8.97
C GLU A 33 -2.39 15.30 9.30
N ASN A 34 -3.08 14.51 8.46
CA ASN A 34 -3.24 13.08 8.70
C ASN A 34 -2.00 12.30 8.24
N GLY A 35 -1.92 11.04 8.68
CA GLY A 35 -0.88 10.13 8.23
C GLY A 35 0.47 10.39 8.90
N PHE A 36 1.56 10.15 8.18
CA PHE A 36 2.93 10.19 8.68
C PHE A 36 3.96 10.31 7.54
N GLY A 37 5.21 10.63 7.91
CA GLY A 37 6.32 10.66 6.96
C GLY A 37 6.09 11.68 5.84
N TYR A 38 6.16 11.23 4.59
CA TYR A 38 6.06 12.10 3.40
C TYR A 38 4.63 12.37 2.93
N ASP A 39 3.61 11.89 3.65
CA ASP A 39 2.22 12.08 3.25
C ASP A 39 1.83 13.54 2.95
N PRO A 40 2.30 14.56 3.72
CA PRO A 40 1.92 15.95 3.45
C PRO A 40 2.41 16.52 2.14
N ILE A 41 3.44 15.90 1.53
CA ILE A 41 3.97 16.34 0.23
C ILE A 41 3.72 15.34 -0.89
N PHE A 42 3.12 14.19 -0.60
CA PHE A 42 2.80 13.18 -1.60
C PHE A 42 1.43 13.48 -2.22
N TRP A 43 1.42 14.02 -3.43
CA TRP A 43 0.23 14.41 -4.17
C TRP A 43 -0.39 13.24 -4.94
N VAL A 44 -1.71 13.10 -4.82
CA VAL A 44 -2.51 12.07 -5.51
C VAL A 44 -3.36 12.75 -6.58
N ASP A 45 -2.94 12.63 -7.85
CA ASP A 45 -3.55 13.36 -8.96
C ASP A 45 -5.03 13.04 -9.15
N GLU A 46 -5.46 11.79 -8.94
CA GLU A 46 -6.86 11.38 -9.10
C GLU A 46 -7.79 11.97 -8.03
N LEU A 47 -7.24 12.34 -6.87
CA LEU A 47 -8.01 12.85 -5.72
C LEU A 47 -7.84 14.35 -5.52
N GLN A 48 -6.87 14.97 -6.20
CA GLN A 48 -6.52 16.39 -6.04
C GLN A 48 -6.26 16.76 -4.56
N GLN A 49 -5.58 15.85 -3.86
CA GLN A 49 -5.24 15.98 -2.45
C GLN A 49 -3.85 15.38 -2.20
N SER A 50 -3.15 15.92 -1.22
CA SER A 50 -2.02 15.21 -0.62
C SER A 50 -2.50 13.99 0.17
N ALA A 51 -1.64 12.98 0.35
CA ALA A 51 -1.99 11.80 1.13
C ALA A 51 -2.34 12.11 2.60
N ALA A 52 -1.85 13.24 3.13
CA ALA A 52 -2.17 13.70 4.49
C ALA A 52 -3.51 14.46 4.59
N GLU A 53 -4.12 14.86 3.48
CA GLU A 53 -5.46 15.44 3.46
C GLU A 53 -6.55 14.37 3.32
N LEU A 54 -6.18 13.16 2.88
CA LEU A 54 -7.12 12.06 2.73
C LEU A 54 -7.66 11.59 4.09
N ASP A 55 -8.93 11.16 4.08
CA ASP A 55 -9.48 10.36 5.18
C ASP A 55 -8.61 9.09 5.37
N PRO A 56 -8.21 8.75 6.60
CA PRO A 56 -7.35 7.60 6.86
C PRO A 56 -7.90 6.27 6.32
N LYS A 57 -9.22 6.06 6.29
CA LYS A 57 -9.86 4.86 5.73
C LYS A 57 -9.72 4.81 4.22
N LEU A 58 -9.91 5.95 3.54
CA LEU A 58 -9.72 6.03 2.09
C LEU A 58 -8.26 5.76 1.73
N LYS A 59 -7.32 6.41 2.42
CA LYS A 59 -5.88 6.18 2.24
C LYS A 59 -5.49 4.71 2.45
N ASN A 60 -6.01 4.07 3.49
CA ASN A 60 -5.74 2.66 3.76
C ASN A 60 -6.25 1.73 2.65
N THR A 61 -7.24 2.16 1.88
CA THR A 61 -7.79 1.39 0.76
C THR A 61 -6.95 1.56 -0.51
N LEU A 62 -6.48 2.78 -0.81
CA LEU A 62 -5.85 3.12 -2.10
C LEU A 62 -4.32 3.10 -2.08
N SER A 63 -3.71 3.28 -0.91
CA SER A 63 -2.26 3.44 -0.78
C SER A 63 -1.46 2.21 -1.26
N HIS A 64 -0.16 2.41 -1.46
CA HIS A 64 0.78 1.34 -1.80
C HIS A 64 0.70 0.16 -0.81
N ARG A 65 0.48 0.41 0.49
CA ARG A 65 0.24 -0.63 1.48
C ARG A 65 -1.11 -1.33 1.28
N GLY A 66 -2.18 -0.58 1.02
CA GLY A 66 -3.50 -1.14 0.73
C GLY A 66 -3.48 -2.06 -0.49
N ASN A 67 -2.80 -1.63 -1.57
CA ASN A 67 -2.60 -2.44 -2.77
C ASN A 67 -1.77 -3.71 -2.48
N ALA A 68 -0.67 -3.61 -1.74
CA ALA A 68 0.14 -4.78 -1.37
C ALA A 68 -0.67 -5.80 -0.54
N CYS A 69 -1.47 -5.33 0.43
CA CYS A 69 -2.36 -6.19 1.20
C CYS A 69 -3.41 -6.89 0.33
N ARG A 70 -4.02 -6.17 -0.62
CA ARG A 70 -5.01 -6.75 -1.56
C ARG A 70 -4.37 -7.86 -2.40
N HIS A 71 -3.22 -7.59 -2.99
CA HIS A 71 -2.48 -8.59 -3.77
C HIS A 71 -2.05 -9.80 -2.92
N LEU A 72 -1.70 -9.60 -1.64
CA LEU A 72 -1.39 -10.70 -0.74
C LEU A 72 -2.61 -11.60 -0.49
N ILE A 73 -3.78 -10.99 -0.23
CA ILE A 73 -5.03 -11.73 -0.03
C ILE A 73 -5.41 -12.53 -1.28
N GLU A 74 -5.32 -11.92 -2.46
CA GLU A 74 -5.59 -12.59 -3.74
C GLU A 74 -4.67 -13.81 -3.95
N ARG A 75 -3.38 -13.67 -3.66
CA ARG A 75 -2.41 -14.78 -3.75
C ARG A 75 -2.70 -15.89 -2.75
N LEU A 76 -3.05 -15.55 -1.51
CA LEU A 76 -3.43 -16.53 -0.48
C LEU A 76 -4.67 -17.34 -0.89
N GLN A 77 -5.68 -16.67 -1.44
CA GLN A 77 -6.90 -17.33 -1.93
C GLN A 77 -6.60 -18.25 -3.13
N ALA A 78 -5.74 -17.79 -4.04
CA ALA A 78 -5.34 -18.59 -5.20
C ALA A 78 -4.59 -19.87 -4.80
N GLU A 79 -3.71 -19.82 -3.80
CA GLU A 79 -3.04 -21.01 -3.28
C GLU A 79 -4.01 -21.96 -2.57
N GLN A 80 -4.93 -21.43 -1.76
CA GLN A 80 -5.95 -22.25 -1.06
C GLN A 80 -6.87 -22.99 -2.03
N ALA A 81 -7.19 -22.39 -3.18
CA ALA A 81 -8.02 -23.01 -4.21
C ALA A 81 -7.28 -24.10 -5.02
N GLN A 82 -5.95 -24.17 -4.91
CA GLN A 82 -5.10 -25.16 -5.60
C GLN A 82 -4.72 -26.34 -4.70
N ALA A 83 -5.04 -26.29 -3.40
CA ALA A 83 -4.81 -27.34 -2.41
C ALA A 83 -6.04 -28.24 -2.25
#